data_AF-A0A9E5TN83-F1
#
_entry.id   AF-A0A9E5TN83-F1
#
_cell.length_a   1.000
_cell.length_b   1.000
_cell.length_c   1.000
_cell.angle_alpha   90.00
_cell.angle_beta   90.00
_cell.angle_gamma   90.00
#
_symmetry.space_group_name_H-M   'P 1'
#
loop_
_entity.id
_entity.type
_entity.pdbx_description
1 polymer ?
#
loop_
_entity_poly.entity_id
_entity_poly.type
_entity_poly.pdbx_seq_one_letter_code
_entity_poly.pdbx_strand_id
1 'polypeptide(L)' 'MTPSGQYAWCCGGGGVITIPEYEEVRLASGKPKAEQIRESGAEVVATACDNCKLQLQDLAEHYGLDVSVIGVVDLVANA' A
#
# COMPACT_ATOMS: atom_id res chain seq x y z
N MET A 1 11.59 -3.23 -3.86
CA MET A 1 11.20 -1.92 -3.30
C MET A 1 12.40 -1.01 -3.16
N THR A 2 12.58 -0.04 -4.06
CA THR A 2 13.66 0.97 -4.01
C THR A 2 13.07 2.34 -4.37
N PRO A 3 13.37 3.43 -3.63
CA PRO A 3 14.06 3.48 -2.34
C PRO A 3 13.32 2.75 -1.19
N SER A 4 14.05 2.34 -0.15
CA SER A 4 13.52 1.58 1.00
C SER A 4 13.89 2.22 2.34
N GLY A 5 13.35 1.67 3.44
CA GLY A 5 13.59 2.17 4.80
C GLY A 5 13.11 3.61 4.99
N GLN A 6 13.97 4.47 5.53
CA GLN A 6 13.68 5.89 5.78
C GLN A 6 13.37 6.70 4.51
N TYR A 7 13.73 6.18 3.33
CA TYR A 7 13.46 6.82 2.05
C TYR A 7 12.29 6.17 1.29
N ALA A 8 11.58 5.23 1.91
CA ALA A 8 10.44 4.59 1.28
C ALA A 8 9.31 5.60 1.00
N TRP A 9 8.64 5.45 -0.13
CA TRP A 9 7.46 6.27 -0.44
C TRP A 9 6.31 6.02 0.54
N CYS A 10 5.51 7.05 0.81
CA CYS A 10 4.24 6.92 1.52
C CYS A 10 3.22 6.14 0.65
N CYS A 11 2.19 5.55 1.26
CA CYS A 11 1.10 4.91 0.53
C CYS A 11 0.14 5.91 -0.15
N GLY A 12 0.14 7.17 0.26
CA GLY A 12 -0.78 8.22 -0.25
C GLY A 12 -2.12 8.31 0.47
N GLY A 13 -2.44 7.37 1.38
CA GLY A 13 -3.77 7.30 2.03
C GLY A 13 -3.95 8.26 3.21
N GLY A 14 -2.90 8.51 3.99
CA GLY A 14 -2.82 9.54 5.04
C GLY A 14 -4.13 9.80 5.82
N GLY A 15 -4.42 11.08 6.08
CA GLY A 15 -5.68 11.54 6.70
C GLY A 15 -6.83 11.76 5.71
N VAL A 16 -6.67 11.33 4.45
CA VAL A 16 -7.65 11.57 3.37
C VAL A 16 -8.33 10.29 2.88
N ILE A 17 -7.94 9.12 3.40
CA ILE A 17 -8.51 7.81 3.01
C ILE A 17 -10.03 7.73 3.19
N THR A 18 -10.58 8.48 4.15
CA THR A 18 -12.02 8.53 4.44
C THR A 18 -12.77 9.60 3.66
N ILE A 19 -12.09 10.34 2.77
CA ILE A 19 -12.67 11.46 2.01
C ILE A 19 -12.78 11.04 0.53
N PRO A 20 -13.96 10.62 0.04
CA PRO A 20 -14.12 10.07 -1.30
C PRO A 20 -13.66 11.01 -2.42
N GLU A 21 -13.83 12.32 -2.25
CA GLU A 21 -13.45 13.33 -3.23
C GLU A 21 -11.93 13.37 -3.49
N TYR A 22 -11.12 12.82 -2.58
CA TYR A 22 -9.67 12.72 -2.74
C TYR A 22 -9.20 11.37 -3.27
N GLU A 23 -10.11 10.48 -3.70
CA GLU A 23 -9.76 9.15 -4.20
C GLU A 23 -8.74 9.20 -5.36
N GLU A 24 -9.00 10.02 -6.37
CA GLU A 24 -8.08 10.15 -7.51
C GLU A 24 -6.70 10.66 -7.06
N VAL A 25 -6.68 11.62 -6.13
CA VAL A 25 -5.45 12.22 -5.59
C VAL A 25 -4.64 11.21 -4.77
N ARG A 26 -5.28 10.43 -3.89
CA ARG A 26 -4.59 9.42 -3.07
C ARG A 26 -4.07 8.28 -3.94
N LEU A 27 -4.82 7.84 -4.95
CA LEU A 27 -4.37 6.81 -5.90
C LEU A 27 -3.15 7.30 -6.69
N ALA A 28 -3.23 8.51 -7.27
CA ALA A 28 -2.12 9.10 -8.01
C ALA A 28 -0.86 9.29 -7.14
N SER A 29 -1.01 9.79 -5.91
CA SER A 29 0.12 9.98 -4.98
C SER A 29 0.72 8.65 -4.49
N GLY A 30 -0.08 7.59 -4.43
CA GLY A 30 0.38 6.23 -4.10
C GLY A 30 1.07 5.49 -5.24
N LYS A 31 1.02 6.00 -6.48
CA LYS A 31 1.63 5.35 -7.66
C LYS A 31 3.10 4.95 -7.46
N PRO A 32 4.00 5.79 -6.91
CA PRO A 32 5.39 5.38 -6.67
C PRO A 32 5.50 4.18 -5.72
N LYS A 33 4.60 4.06 -4.74
CA LYS A 33 4.54 2.88 -3.86
C LYS A 33 4.06 1.65 -4.61
N ALA A 34 3.04 1.78 -5.46
CA ALA A 34 2.54 0.68 -6.28
C ALA A 34 3.64 0.11 -7.20
N GLU A 35 4.42 0.98 -7.85
CA GLU A 35 5.57 0.56 -8.66
C GLU A 35 6.64 -0.14 -7.81
N GLN A 36 6.95 0.38 -6.62
CA GLN A 36 7.90 -0.29 -5.71
C GLN A 36 7.49 -1.70 -5.34
N ILE A 37 6.19 -1.92 -5.11
CA ILE A 37 5.63 -3.22 -4.78
C ILE A 37 5.72 -4.13 -6.00
N ARG A 38 5.31 -3.67 -7.19
CA ARG A 38 5.43 -4.43 -8.44
C ARG A 38 6.86 -4.89 -8.70
N GLU A 39 7.81 -3.97 -8.63
CA GLU A 39 9.24 -4.27 -8.83
C GLU A 39 9.83 -5.19 -7.76
N SER A 40 9.20 -5.28 -6.59
CA SER A 40 9.68 -6.18 -5.54
C SER A 40 9.41 -7.66 -5.82
N GLY A 41 8.41 -7.96 -6.67
CA GLY A 41 7.96 -9.34 -6.89
C GLY A 41 7.39 -10.02 -5.64
N ALA A 42 7.02 -9.26 -4.61
CA ALA A 42 6.46 -9.81 -3.38
C ALA A 42 5.03 -10.29 -3.60
N GLU A 43 4.73 -11.51 -3.14
CA GLU A 43 3.37 -12.08 -3.13
C GLU A 43 2.53 -11.52 -1.96
N VAL A 44 3.20 -11.06 -0.90
CA VAL A 44 2.56 -10.53 0.31
C VAL A 44 3.23 -9.21 0.70
N VAL A 45 2.43 -8.19 0.97
CA VAL A 45 2.84 -6.92 1.58
C VAL A 45 2.13 -6.77 2.92
N ALA A 46 2.93 -6.73 4.00
CA ALA A 46 2.42 -6.51 5.35
C ALA A 46 2.65 -5.07 5.80
N THR A 47 1.71 -4.50 6.55
CA THR A 47 1.83 -3.17 7.16
C THR A 47 1.26 -3.12 8.57
N ALA A 48 1.83 -2.28 9.43
CA ALA A 48 1.37 -2.06 10.81
C ALA A 48 0.37 -0.91 10.93
N CYS A 49 0.03 -0.24 9.82
CA CYS A 49 -0.87 0.91 9.78
C CYS A 49 -2.15 0.55 9.01
N ASP A 50 -3.31 0.69 9.65
CA ASP A 50 -4.60 0.34 9.04
C ASP A 50 -4.93 1.23 7.83
N ASN A 51 -4.65 2.53 7.89
CA ASN A 51 -4.83 3.41 6.73
C ASN A 51 -3.94 2.99 5.56
N CYS A 52 -2.72 2.51 5.84
CA CYS A 52 -1.86 1.96 4.79
C CYS A 52 -2.43 0.65 4.25
N LYS A 53 -2.98 -0.22 5.09
CA LYS A 53 -3.58 -1.49 4.64
C LYS A 53 -4.71 -1.23 3.64
N LEU A 54 -5.65 -0.36 3.99
CA LEU A 54 -6.77 0.03 3.10
C LEU A 54 -6.25 0.68 1.80
N GLN A 55 -5.37 1.68 1.91
CA GLN A 55 -4.83 2.34 0.73
C GLN A 55 -4.05 1.39 -0.18
N LEU A 56 -3.25 0.49 0.38
CA LEU A 56 -2.44 -0.46 -0.40
C LEU A 56 -3.33 -1.49 -1.11
N GLN A 57 -4.47 -1.87 -0.52
CA GLN A 57 -5.48 -2.70 -1.19
C GLN A 57 -6.07 -1.97 -2.39
N ASP A 58 -6.47 -0.70 -2.23
CA ASP A 58 -6.99 0.11 -3.32
C ASP A 58 -5.94 0.33 -4.43
N LEU A 59 -4.67 0.54 -4.06
CA LEU A 59 -3.57 0.63 -5.02
C LEU A 59 -3.35 -0.69 -5.76
N ALA A 60 -3.46 -1.82 -5.07
CA ALA A 60 -3.31 -3.13 -5.69
C ALA A 60 -4.41 -3.39 -6.72
N GLU A 61 -5.65 -3.07 -6.39
CA GLU A 61 -6.78 -3.15 -7.32
C GLU A 61 -6.62 -2.18 -8.49
N HIS A 62 -6.39 -0.89 -8.20
CA HIS A 62 -6.32 0.16 -9.21
C HIS A 62 -5.15 -0.02 -10.20
N TYR A 63 -3.99 -0.49 -9.73
CA TYR A 63 -2.80 -0.69 -10.56
C TYR A 63 -2.56 -2.13 -10.99
N GLY A 64 -3.51 -3.05 -10.73
CA GLY A 64 -3.43 -4.45 -11.13
C GLY A 64 -2.21 -5.16 -10.56
N LEU A 65 -1.94 -4.98 -9.26
CA LEU A 65 -0.86 -5.66 -8.55
C LEU A 65 -1.34 -7.03 -8.07
N ASP A 66 -0.63 -8.08 -8.45
CA ASP A 66 -0.89 -9.44 -7.95
C ASP A 66 -0.19 -9.64 -6.59
N VAL A 67 -0.75 -9.02 -5.54
CA VAL A 67 -0.17 -9.01 -4.19
C VAL A 67 -1.26 -9.07 -3.13
N SER A 68 -1.04 -9.89 -2.09
CA SER A 68 -1.88 -9.93 -0.91
C SER A 68 -1.44 -8.86 0.09
N VAL A 69 -2.34 -7.93 0.43
CA VAL A 69 -2.06 -6.87 1.41
C VAL A 69 -2.68 -7.26 2.76
N ILE A 70 -1.83 -7.43 3.77
CA ILE A 70 -2.22 -7.87 5.12
C ILE A 70 -1.71 -6.94 6.22
N GLY A 71 -2.29 -7.05 7.41
CA GLY A 71 -1.75 -6.43 8.60
C GLY A 71 -0.57 -7.24 9.16
N VAL A 72 0.38 -6.58 9.84
CA VAL A 72 1.43 -7.29 10.58
C VAL A 72 0.83 -8.20 11.67
N VAL A 73 -0.30 -7.79 12.27
CA VAL A 73 -1.04 -8.63 13.23
C VAL A 73 -1.56 -9.91 12.56
N ASP A 74 -2.12 -9.80 11.36
CA ASP A 74 -2.60 -10.96 10.58
C ASP A 74 -1.44 -11.90 10.25
N LEU A 75 -0.27 -11.34 9.87
CA LEU A 75 0.92 -12.12 9.57
C LEU A 75 1.40 -12.93 10.78
N VAL A 76 1.45 -12.32 11.97
CA VAL A 76 1.89 -13.00 13.20
C VAL A 76 0.86 -14.02 13.68
N ALA A 77 -0.44 -13.72 13.55
CA ALA A 77 -1.51 -14.61 13.98
C ALA A 77 -1.59 -15.91 13.15
N ASN A 78 -1.14 -15.88 11.89
CA ASN A 78 -1.17 -17.02 10.96
C ASN A 78 0.21 -17.65 10.69
N ALA A 79 1.21 -17.37 11.55
CA ALA A 79 2.58 -17.88 11.43
C ALA A 79 2.75 -19.31 11.96
#